data_AF-A0A529FFF8-F1
#
_entry.id   AF-A0A529FFF8-F1
#
_cell.length_a   1.000
_cell.length_b   1.000
_cell.length_c   1.000
_cell.angle_alpha   90.00
_cell.angle_beta   90.00
_cell.angle_gamma   90.00
#
_symmetry.space_group_name_H-M   'P 1'
#
loop_
_entity.id
_entity.type
_entity.pdbx_description
1 polymer ?
#
loop_
_entity_poly.entity_id
_entity_poly.type
_entity_poly.pdbx_seq_one_letter_code
_entity_poly.pdbx_strand_id
1 'polypeptide(L)'
;FYRLTVGDFEVTALSDGTNMLPATKLLRGDPARIEDALKRDYLGDVVETSHNSFLVNTGAKLVLIDAGAGSLLGATTGQLVGNLRASGYRPEQVDELYLTHLHTDHVGGLMAGNDRVFPNAIVRVDKRDTDFWLSEASLRAAPAEARRFFEAAVASITPYMR
;
A
#
# COMPACT_ATOMS: atom_id res chain seq x y z
N PHE A 1 5.06 -8.11 -12.24
CA PHE A 1 6.23 -7.65 -11.47
C PHE A 1 7.32 -7.13 -12.41
N TYR A 2 8.24 -6.30 -11.94
CA TYR A 2 9.44 -5.85 -12.68
C TYR A 2 10.66 -5.93 -11.75
N ARG A 3 11.76 -6.50 -12.23
CA ARG A 3 12.94 -6.79 -11.40
C ARG A 3 14.19 -6.09 -11.94
N LEU A 4 14.96 -5.52 -11.03
CA LEU A 4 16.20 -4.82 -11.30
C LEU A 4 17.22 -5.05 -10.19
N THR A 5 18.48 -4.77 -10.48
CA THR A 5 19.57 -4.80 -9.51
C THR A 5 19.91 -3.39 -9.06
N VAL A 6 20.14 -3.20 -7.76
CA VAL A 6 20.61 -1.94 -7.16
C VAL A 6 21.81 -2.24 -6.27
N GLY A 7 23.02 -2.03 -6.79
CA GLY A 7 24.24 -2.51 -6.14
C GLY A 7 24.20 -4.05 -6.02
N ASP A 8 24.36 -4.57 -4.81
CA ASP A 8 24.29 -6.02 -4.54
C ASP A 8 22.87 -6.53 -4.29
N PHE A 9 21.86 -5.64 -4.28
CA PHE A 9 20.48 -6.01 -3.95
C PHE A 9 19.66 -6.29 -5.21
N GLU A 10 18.76 -7.26 -5.09
CA GLU A 10 17.69 -7.49 -6.06
C GLU A 10 16.44 -6.74 -5.59
N VAL A 11 15.93 -5.83 -6.42
CA VAL A 11 14.68 -5.11 -6.17
C VAL A 11 13.63 -5.57 -7.16
N THR A 12 12.44 -5.89 -6.67
CA THR A 12 11.28 -6.24 -7.49
C THR A 12 10.13 -5.30 -7.18
N ALA A 13 9.74 -4.50 -8.16
CA ALA A 13 8.47 -3.76 -8.12
C ALA A 13 7.31 -4.73 -8.32
N LEU A 14 6.39 -4.73 -7.36
CA LEU A 14 5.18 -5.53 -7.32
C LEU A 14 3.98 -4.61 -7.49
N SER A 15 3.25 -4.75 -8.60
CA SER A 15 2.00 -4.01 -8.78
C SER A 15 0.90 -4.69 -7.96
N ASP A 16 0.15 -3.88 -7.22
CA ASP A 16 -1.10 -4.30 -6.58
C ASP A 16 -2.31 -4.12 -7.52
N GLY A 17 -2.14 -3.44 -8.65
CA GLY A 17 -3.18 -3.10 -9.61
C GLY A 17 -3.29 -1.59 -9.83
N THR A 18 -4.45 -1.14 -10.30
CA THR A 18 -4.71 0.27 -10.63
C THR A 18 -6.08 0.72 -10.12
N ASN A 19 -6.21 2.03 -9.86
CA ASN A 19 -7.48 2.70 -9.59
C ASN A 19 -7.64 3.93 -10.47
N MET A 20 -8.89 4.23 -10.85
CA MET A 20 -9.25 5.43 -11.59
C MET A 20 -9.48 6.60 -10.63
N LEU A 21 -8.61 7.60 -10.64
CA LEU A 21 -8.64 8.72 -9.69
C LEU A 21 -8.99 10.05 -10.37
N PRO A 22 -10.00 10.80 -9.89
CA PRO A 22 -10.34 12.12 -10.44
C PRO A 22 -9.35 13.19 -9.94
N ALA A 23 -8.42 13.59 -10.80
CA ALA A 23 -7.29 14.46 -10.46
C ALA A 23 -7.74 15.83 -9.93
N THR A 24 -8.66 16.52 -10.60
CA THR A 24 -9.14 17.85 -10.18
C THR A 24 -9.90 17.85 -8.85
N LYS A 25 -10.42 16.70 -8.41
CA LYS A 25 -11.07 16.55 -7.10
C LYS A 25 -10.09 16.27 -5.97
N LEU A 26 -8.94 15.67 -6.28
CA LEU A 26 -7.97 15.21 -5.29
C LEU A 26 -6.79 16.19 -5.12
N LEU A 27 -6.31 16.74 -6.23
CA LEU A 27 -5.19 17.65 -6.24
C LEU A 27 -5.63 19.05 -5.78
N ARG A 28 -4.77 19.70 -5.00
CA ARG A 28 -4.96 21.10 -4.61
C ARG A 28 -4.33 22.01 -5.66
N GLY A 29 -5.09 23.00 -6.12
CA GLY A 29 -4.61 23.99 -7.09
C GLY A 29 -5.71 24.51 -7.99
N ASP A 30 -5.30 25.23 -9.03
CA ASP A 30 -6.18 25.69 -10.11
C ASP A 30 -6.57 24.50 -11.01
N PRO A 31 -7.87 24.13 -11.09
CA PRO A 31 -8.32 23.01 -11.91
C PRO A 31 -7.93 23.13 -13.39
N ALA A 32 -7.93 24.34 -13.96
CA ALA A 32 -7.57 24.54 -15.36
C ALA A 32 -6.09 24.17 -15.62
N ARG A 33 -5.20 24.51 -14.68
CA ARG A 33 -3.78 24.14 -14.78
C ARG A 33 -3.57 22.63 -14.61
N ILE A 34 -4.36 21.97 -13.77
CA ILE A 34 -4.30 20.52 -13.60
C ILE A 34 -4.74 19.83 -14.89
N GLU A 35 -5.88 20.24 -15.46
CA GLU A 35 -6.35 19.70 -16.73
C GLU A 35 -5.37 19.92 -17.87
N ASP A 36 -4.79 21.12 -17.98
CA ASP A 36 -3.79 21.43 -19.02
C ASP A 36 -2.52 20.59 -18.86
N ALA A 37 -2.10 20.31 -17.62
CA ALA A 37 -0.99 19.40 -17.36
C ALA A 37 -1.31 17.97 -17.81
N LEU A 38 -2.49 17.44 -17.45
CA LEU A 38 -2.92 16.10 -17.85
C LEU A 38 -3.03 15.96 -19.38
N LYS A 39 -3.60 16.97 -20.05
CA LYS A 39 -3.73 16.98 -21.52
C LYS A 39 -2.37 16.96 -22.23
N ARG A 40 -1.35 17.61 -21.68
CA ARG A 40 0.02 17.59 -22.25
C ARG A 40 0.62 16.18 -22.26
N ASP A 41 0.21 15.35 -21.33
CA ASP A 41 0.63 13.94 -21.22
C ASP A 41 -0.43 12.97 -21.79
N TYR A 42 -1.38 13.47 -22.57
CA TYR A 42 -2.45 12.69 -23.21
C TYR A 42 -3.41 11.98 -22.22
N LEU A 43 -3.58 12.55 -21.03
CA LEU A 43 -4.47 12.04 -19.98
C LEU A 43 -5.76 12.88 -19.87
N GLY A 44 -6.83 12.24 -19.40
CA GLY A 44 -8.06 12.90 -18.95
C GLY A 44 -8.06 13.17 -17.44
N ASP A 45 -9.12 13.82 -16.93
CA ASP A 45 -9.25 14.11 -15.48
C ASP A 45 -9.31 12.85 -14.61
N VAL A 46 -9.87 11.76 -15.14
CA VAL A 46 -9.87 10.47 -14.46
C VAL A 46 -8.63 9.70 -14.88
N VAL A 47 -7.65 9.63 -13.98
CA VAL A 47 -6.32 9.07 -14.24
C VAL A 47 -6.23 7.65 -13.68
N GLU A 48 -5.89 6.70 -14.54
CA GLU A 48 -5.51 5.36 -14.08
C GLU A 48 -4.19 5.44 -13.30
N THR A 49 -4.25 5.14 -12.01
CA THR A 49 -3.13 5.30 -11.07
C THR A 49 -2.70 3.95 -10.54
N SER A 50 -1.42 3.62 -10.67
CA SER A 50 -0.84 2.36 -10.20
C SER A 50 -0.58 2.37 -8.70
N HIS A 51 -0.83 1.24 -8.06
CA HIS A 51 -0.41 0.93 -6.70
C HIS A 51 0.78 -0.03 -6.76
N ASN A 52 1.92 0.38 -6.20
CA ASN A 52 3.16 -0.37 -6.30
C ASN A 52 3.82 -0.52 -4.93
N SER A 53 4.28 -1.73 -4.67
CA SER A 53 5.15 -2.07 -3.54
C SER A 53 6.50 -2.53 -4.04
N PHE A 54 7.49 -2.58 -3.15
CA PHE A 54 8.85 -2.94 -3.50
C PHE A 54 9.37 -4.07 -2.62
N LEU A 55 9.69 -5.20 -3.24
CA LEU A 55 10.38 -6.30 -2.59
C LEU A 55 11.89 -6.10 -2.77
N VAL A 56 12.65 -6.18 -1.70
CA VAL A 56 14.10 -6.04 -1.69
C VAL A 56 14.70 -7.30 -1.10
N ASN A 57 15.44 -8.03 -1.91
CA ASN A 57 16.28 -9.14 -1.46
C ASN A 57 17.72 -8.63 -1.33
N THR A 58 18.21 -8.60 -0.08
CA THR A 58 19.56 -8.14 0.26
C THR A 58 20.61 -9.26 0.22
N GLY A 59 20.21 -10.48 -0.11
CA GLY A 59 21.00 -11.71 0.05
C GLY A 59 20.92 -12.30 1.46
N ALA A 60 20.65 -11.49 2.47
CA ALA A 60 20.49 -11.92 3.87
C ALA A 60 19.04 -11.83 4.37
N LYS A 61 18.25 -10.92 3.80
CA LYS A 61 16.86 -10.64 4.20
C LYS A 61 16.00 -10.37 2.99
N LEU A 62 14.74 -10.78 3.08
CA LEU A 62 13.68 -10.42 2.15
C LEU A 62 12.76 -9.38 2.81
N VAL A 63 12.86 -8.14 2.35
CA VAL A 63 12.10 -7.00 2.89
C VAL A 63 11.03 -6.59 1.89
N LEU A 64 9.79 -6.43 2.36
CA LEU A 64 8.72 -5.85 1.56
C LEU A 64 8.42 -4.42 2.02
N ILE A 65 8.37 -3.46 1.10
CA ILE A 65 7.95 -2.09 1.35
C ILE A 65 6.52 -1.94 0.83
N ASP A 66 5.59 -1.70 1.76
CA ASP A 66 4.13 -1.68 1.61
C ASP A 66 3.50 -3.01 1.14
N ALA A 67 2.27 -3.30 1.60
CA ALA A 67 1.59 -4.57 1.37
C ALA A 67 0.44 -4.50 0.34
N GLY A 68 0.20 -3.35 -0.29
CA GLY A 68 -0.90 -3.19 -1.23
C GLY A 68 -2.26 -3.10 -0.54
N ALA A 69 -3.34 -3.05 -1.33
CA ALA A 69 -4.68 -2.78 -0.84
C ALA A 69 -5.43 -4.01 -0.33
N GLY A 70 -4.97 -5.22 -0.66
CA GLY A 70 -5.73 -6.44 -0.39
C GLY A 70 -7.15 -6.32 -0.96
N SER A 71 -8.18 -6.46 -0.12
CA SER A 71 -9.59 -6.29 -0.53
C SER A 71 -10.14 -4.87 -0.29
N LEU A 72 -9.35 -3.94 0.23
CA LEU A 72 -9.84 -2.67 0.78
C LEU A 72 -10.14 -1.58 -0.27
N LEU A 73 -9.59 -1.70 -1.50
CA LEU A 73 -9.81 -0.73 -2.58
C LEU A 73 -10.49 -1.31 -3.83
N GLY A 74 -11.21 -2.43 -3.65
CA GLY A 74 -12.02 -3.01 -4.72
C GLY A 74 -11.25 -3.91 -5.69
N ALA A 75 -11.96 -4.43 -6.68
CA ALA A 75 -11.52 -5.57 -7.48
C ALA A 75 -10.36 -5.30 -8.46
N THR A 76 -10.04 -4.03 -8.73
CA THR A 76 -8.91 -3.64 -9.60
C THR A 76 -7.58 -3.54 -8.85
N THR A 77 -7.60 -3.77 -7.54
CA THR A 77 -6.43 -3.83 -6.65
C THR A 77 -6.31 -5.23 -5.99
N GLY A 78 -5.37 -5.42 -5.06
CA GLY A 78 -5.17 -6.68 -4.35
C GLY A 78 -4.33 -7.73 -5.09
N GLN A 79 -3.63 -7.34 -6.16
CA GLN A 79 -2.84 -8.24 -6.99
C GLN A 79 -1.41 -8.50 -6.45
N LEU A 80 -0.99 -7.79 -5.39
CA LEU A 80 0.39 -7.85 -4.90
C LEU A 80 0.85 -9.26 -4.54
N VAL A 81 0.01 -10.02 -3.83
CA VAL A 81 0.31 -11.37 -3.35
C VAL A 81 0.46 -12.37 -4.51
N GLY A 82 -0.30 -12.16 -5.58
CA GLY A 82 -0.16 -12.89 -6.85
C GLY A 82 1.13 -12.51 -7.57
N ASN A 83 1.43 -11.21 -7.68
CA ASN A 83 2.66 -10.71 -8.29
C ASN A 83 3.93 -11.13 -7.53
N LEU A 84 3.86 -11.22 -6.19
CA LEU A 84 4.93 -11.74 -5.35
C LEU A 84 5.25 -13.20 -5.71
N ARG A 85 4.22 -14.05 -5.81
CA ARG A 85 4.36 -15.46 -6.23
C ARG A 85 4.90 -15.57 -7.65
N ALA A 86 4.39 -14.77 -8.57
CA ALA A 86 4.88 -14.73 -9.95
C ALA A 86 6.36 -14.32 -10.03
N SER A 87 6.83 -13.49 -9.09
CA SER A 87 8.26 -13.10 -9.00
C SER A 87 9.17 -14.19 -8.40
N GLY A 88 8.61 -15.31 -7.94
CA GLY A 88 9.36 -16.47 -7.41
C GLY A 88 9.46 -16.53 -5.89
N TYR A 89 8.81 -15.62 -5.15
CA TYR A 89 8.80 -15.59 -3.70
C TYR A 89 7.43 -15.90 -3.12
N ARG A 90 7.38 -16.37 -1.87
CA ARG A 90 6.15 -16.60 -1.12
C ARG A 90 6.06 -15.67 0.09
N PRO A 91 4.86 -15.33 0.58
CA PRO A 91 4.71 -14.45 1.74
C PRO A 91 5.44 -14.93 2.99
N GLU A 92 5.56 -16.24 3.19
CA GLU A 92 6.24 -16.82 4.36
C GLU A 92 7.76 -16.58 4.34
N GLN A 93 8.31 -16.18 3.19
CA GLN A 93 9.73 -15.87 3.03
C GLN A 93 10.05 -14.41 3.39
N VAL A 94 9.04 -13.53 3.53
CA VAL A 94 9.26 -12.13 3.88
C VAL A 94 9.68 -12.06 5.35
N ASP A 95 10.88 -11.55 5.59
CA ASP A 95 11.46 -11.39 6.92
C ASP A 95 10.95 -10.13 7.61
N GLU A 96 10.90 -9.02 6.88
CA GLU A 96 10.48 -7.72 7.39
C GLU A 96 9.56 -7.03 6.40
N LEU A 97 8.61 -6.24 6.93
CA LEU A 97 7.69 -5.46 6.14
C LEU A 97 7.67 -4.02 6.64
N TYR A 98 8.07 -3.09 5.78
CA TYR A 98 8.18 -1.68 6.10
C TYR A 98 7.00 -0.94 5.50
N LEU A 99 6.19 -0.32 6.35
CA LEU A 99 5.07 0.50 5.91
C LEU A 99 5.53 1.94 5.80
N THR A 100 5.30 2.54 4.63
CA THR A 100 5.52 3.97 4.42
C THR A 100 4.53 4.79 5.22
N HIS A 101 3.27 4.34 5.28
CA HIS A 101 2.19 4.86 6.10
C HIS A 101 1.01 3.88 6.20
N LEU A 102 -0.03 4.21 6.97
CA LEU A 102 -1.16 3.32 7.28
C LEU A 102 -2.44 3.53 6.46
N HIS A 103 -2.35 4.06 5.23
CA HIS A 103 -3.52 4.08 4.34
C HIS A 103 -3.86 2.68 3.80
N THR A 104 -5.11 2.51 3.38
CA THR A 104 -5.68 1.22 2.98
C THR A 104 -4.98 0.57 1.78
N ASP A 105 -4.44 1.35 0.84
CA ASP A 105 -3.61 0.92 -0.28
C ASP A 105 -2.23 0.37 0.13
N HIS A 106 -1.81 0.56 1.37
CA HIS A 106 -0.49 0.14 1.85
C HIS A 106 -0.59 -0.99 2.87
N VAL A 107 -1.64 -0.98 3.71
CA VAL A 107 -1.80 -1.97 4.79
C VAL A 107 -2.77 -3.10 4.45
N GLY A 108 -3.64 -2.90 3.45
CA GLY A 108 -4.75 -3.81 3.21
C GLY A 108 -4.34 -5.23 2.84
N GLY A 109 -3.17 -5.42 2.24
CA GLY A 109 -2.62 -6.75 1.93
C GLY A 109 -1.94 -7.46 3.11
N LEU A 110 -1.91 -6.87 4.31
CA LEU A 110 -1.37 -7.53 5.50
C LEU A 110 -2.25 -8.69 5.99
N MET A 111 -3.55 -8.63 5.71
CA MET A 111 -4.56 -9.55 6.22
C MET A 111 -5.41 -10.12 5.07
N ALA A 112 -5.75 -11.41 5.19
CA ALA A 112 -6.75 -12.07 4.35
C ALA A 112 -7.85 -12.63 5.28
N GLY A 113 -8.93 -11.87 5.43
CA GLY A 113 -9.89 -12.12 6.50
C GLY A 113 -9.22 -11.94 7.87
N ASN A 114 -9.18 -13.01 8.67
CA ASN A 114 -8.57 -12.99 10.00
C ASN A 114 -7.11 -13.49 10.02
N ASP A 115 -6.58 -13.93 8.87
CA ASP A 115 -5.26 -14.54 8.79
C ASP A 115 -4.20 -13.54 8.33
N ARG A 116 -3.02 -13.61 8.97
CA ARG A 116 -1.84 -12.84 8.58
C ARG A 116 -1.31 -13.38 7.26
N VAL A 117 -1.24 -12.52 6.23
CA VAL A 117 -0.68 -12.88 4.91
C VAL A 117 0.82 -13.14 4.98
N PHE A 118 1.55 -12.39 5.82
CA PHE A 118 3.00 -12.48 5.98
C PHE A 118 3.35 -12.99 7.39
N PRO A 119 3.11 -14.28 7.71
CA PRO A 119 3.09 -14.76 9.10
C PRO A 119 4.43 -14.66 9.84
N ASN A 120 5.54 -14.65 9.10
CA ASN A 120 6.90 -14.59 9.63
C ASN A 120 7.48 -13.17 9.68
N ALA A 121 6.85 -12.20 9.02
CA ALA A 121 7.39 -10.87 8.87
C ALA A 121 7.29 -10.07 10.18
N ILE A 122 8.36 -9.34 10.51
CA ILE A 122 8.29 -8.25 11.48
C ILE A 122 7.78 -7.00 10.74
N VAL A 123 6.61 -6.50 11.13
CA VAL A 123 6.05 -5.28 10.56
C VAL A 123 6.62 -4.07 11.30
N ARG A 124 7.16 -3.11 10.55
CA ARG A 124 7.71 -1.85 11.06
C ARG A 124 7.00 -0.67 10.42
N VAL A 125 6.65 0.30 11.26
CA VAL A 125 6.02 1.57 10.87
C VAL A 125 6.46 2.65 11.85
N ASP A 126 6.41 3.92 11.42
CA ASP A 126 6.70 5.04 12.30
C ASP A 126 5.65 5.15 13.42
N LYS A 127 6.12 5.44 14.64
CA LYS A 127 5.26 5.56 15.81
C LYS A 127 4.18 6.65 15.64
N ARG A 128 4.48 7.75 14.95
CA ARG A 128 3.52 8.84 14.71
C ARG A 128 2.32 8.36 13.91
N ASP A 129 2.53 7.44 12.99
CA ASP A 129 1.46 6.84 12.20
C ASP A 129 0.57 5.96 13.09
N THR A 130 1.17 5.14 13.97
CA THR A 130 0.36 4.38 14.93
C THR A 130 -0.38 5.27 15.91
N ASP A 131 0.25 6.33 16.41
CA ASP A 131 -0.36 7.27 17.36
C ASP A 131 -1.54 8.02 16.74
N PHE A 132 -1.55 8.21 15.41
CA PHE A 132 -2.67 8.81 14.70
C PHE A 132 -3.75 7.79 14.33
N TRP A 133 -3.40 6.75 13.56
CA TRP A 133 -4.36 5.84 12.92
C TRP A 133 -4.98 4.82 13.87
N LEU A 134 -4.31 4.48 14.98
CA LEU A 134 -4.83 3.54 15.97
C LEU A 134 -5.44 4.26 17.19
N SER A 135 -5.45 5.60 17.18
CA SER A 135 -6.02 6.40 18.27
C SER A 135 -7.54 6.50 18.15
N GLU A 136 -8.23 6.08 19.22
CA GLU A 136 -9.68 6.27 19.32
C GLU A 136 -10.08 7.75 19.28
N ALA A 137 -9.23 8.65 19.80
CA ALA A 137 -9.51 10.08 19.77
C ALA A 137 -9.49 10.61 18.33
N SER A 138 -8.50 10.19 17.54
CA SER A 138 -8.42 10.53 16.11
C SER A 138 -9.62 9.95 15.34
N LEU A 139 -9.98 8.69 15.60
CA LEU A 139 -11.15 8.04 15.00
C LEU A 139 -12.45 8.80 15.32
N ARG A 140 -12.67 9.21 16.58
CA ARG A 140 -13.87 9.98 16.99
C ARG A 140 -13.92 11.36 16.34
N ALA A 141 -12.76 12.01 16.16
CA ALA A 141 -12.65 13.31 15.52
C ALA A 141 -12.76 13.25 13.98
N ALA A 142 -12.58 12.08 13.37
CA ALA A 142 -12.61 11.92 11.93
C ALA A 142 -14.02 12.15 11.34
N PRO A 143 -14.11 12.73 10.12
CA PRO A 143 -15.34 12.73 9.33
C PRO A 143 -15.92 11.32 9.19
N ALA A 144 -17.25 11.21 9.12
CA ALA A 144 -17.94 9.92 9.13
C ALA A 144 -17.46 9.00 7.99
N GLU A 145 -17.24 9.56 6.80
CA GLU A 145 -16.74 8.89 5.61
C GLU A 145 -15.29 8.41 5.73
N ALA A 146 -14.51 8.99 6.65
CA ALA A 146 -13.11 8.67 6.85
C ALA A 146 -12.89 7.62 7.95
N ARG A 147 -13.87 7.38 8.82
CA ARG A 147 -13.75 6.43 9.96
C ARG A 147 -13.36 5.03 9.53
N ARG A 148 -13.90 4.56 8.39
CA ARG A 148 -13.55 3.25 7.81
C ARG A 148 -12.06 3.07 7.53
N PHE A 149 -11.31 4.15 7.28
CA PHE A 149 -9.87 4.07 7.03
C PHE A 149 -9.10 3.80 8.32
N PHE A 150 -9.50 4.40 9.44
CA PHE A 150 -8.94 4.12 10.75
C PHE A 150 -9.26 2.69 11.20
N GLU A 151 -10.52 2.26 11.03
CA GLU A 151 -10.94 0.89 11.34
C GLU A 151 -10.14 -0.15 10.54
N ALA A 152 -9.93 0.11 9.25
CA ALA A 152 -9.10 -0.73 8.39
C ALA A 152 -7.63 -0.77 8.83
N ALA A 153 -7.04 0.37 9.19
CA ALA A 153 -5.68 0.44 9.71
C ALA A 153 -5.53 -0.37 11.01
N VAL A 154 -6.46 -0.21 11.96
CA VAL A 154 -6.48 -0.99 13.22
C VAL A 154 -6.58 -2.49 12.93
N ALA A 155 -7.53 -2.90 12.09
CA ALA A 155 -7.73 -4.31 11.73
C ALA A 155 -6.51 -4.93 11.03
N SER A 156 -5.79 -4.15 10.21
CA SER A 156 -4.64 -4.64 9.45
C SER A 156 -3.37 -4.77 10.31
N ILE A 157 -3.17 -3.86 11.26
CA ILE A 157 -1.93 -3.75 12.04
C ILE A 157 -1.96 -4.52 13.35
N THR A 158 -3.11 -4.53 14.06
CA THR A 158 -3.23 -5.13 15.39
C THR A 158 -2.73 -6.59 15.45
N PRO A 159 -2.99 -7.47 14.46
CA PRO A 159 -2.50 -8.85 14.47
C PRO A 159 -0.96 -8.99 14.46
N TYR A 160 -0.24 -7.94 14.09
CA TYR A 160 1.23 -7.90 14.04
C TYR A 160 1.88 -7.19 15.23
N MET A 161 1.09 -6.54 16.09
CA MET A 161 1.60 -5.90 17.30
C MET A 161 2.01 -6.97 18.32
N ARG A 162 3.23 -6.87 18.84
CA ARG A 162 3.79 -7.71 19.91
C ARG A 162 4.38 -6.85 21.00
#